data_AF-A0A815ZYF1-F1
#
_entry.id   AF-A0A815ZYF1-F1
#
_cell.length_a   1.000
_cell.length_b   1.000
_cell.length_c   1.000
_cell.angle_alpha   90.00
_cell.angle_beta   90.00
_cell.angle_gamma   90.00
#
_symmetry.space_group_name_H-M   'P 1'
#
loop_
_entity.id
_entity.type
_entity.pdbx_description
1 polymer ?
#
loop_
_entity_poly.entity_id
_entity_poly.type
_entity_poly.pdbx_seq_one_letter_code
_entity_poly.pdbx_strand_id
1 'polypeptide(L)' 'NDGKNLTPISRSSNAEKYRVQLNVAGFDPETIRTKVEGRKVIVEAKQEDRQPDDDYNI' A
#
# COMPACT_ATOMS: atom_id res chain seq x y z
N ASN A 1 -32.97 -26.16 -25.72
CA ASN A 1 -32.14 -27.08 -24.92
C ASN A 1 -31.16 -27.69 -25.91
N ASP A 2 -29.90 -27.27 -25.96
CA ASP A 2 -28.95 -27.53 -24.88
C ASP A 2 -28.03 -26.34 -24.56
N GLY A 3 -28.07 -25.91 -23.30
CA GLY A 3 -27.21 -24.88 -22.77
C GLY A 3 -25.77 -25.36 -22.64
N LYS A 4 -24.86 -24.70 -23.34
CA LYS A 4 -23.45 -24.61 -22.92
C LYS A 4 -23.20 -23.17 -22.50
N ASN A 5 -23.65 -22.84 -21.29
CA ASN A 5 -23.15 -21.68 -20.59
C ASN A 5 -21.65 -21.90 -20.37
N LEU A 6 -20.83 -21.20 -21.14
CA LEU A 6 -19.40 -21.13 -20.93
C LEU A 6 -19.19 -20.34 -19.65
N THR A 7 -19.19 -21.03 -18.51
CA THR A 7 -18.67 -20.45 -17.26
C THR A 7 -17.28 -19.92 -17.55
N PRO A 8 -16.93 -18.68 -17.16
CA PRO A 8 -15.54 -18.27 -17.16
C PRO A 8 -14.82 -19.32 -16.32
N ILE A 9 -13.88 -20.04 -16.92
CA ILE A 9 -12.98 -20.93 -16.19
C ILE A 9 -12.36 -20.00 -15.14
N SER A 10 -12.85 -20.11 -13.90
CA SER A 10 -12.22 -19.49 -12.75
C SER A 10 -10.85 -20.11 -12.74
N ARG A 11 -9.89 -19.40 -13.33
CA ARG A 11 -8.49 -19.70 -13.19
C ARG A 11 -8.24 -19.43 -11.71
N SER A 12 -8.49 -20.43 -10.88
CA SER A 12 -7.91 -20.50 -9.56
C SER A 12 -6.41 -20.66 -9.79
N SER A 13 -5.77 -19.58 -10.19
CA SER A 13 -4.34 -19.43 -10.02
C SER A 13 -4.15 -19.41 -8.51
N ASN A 14 -3.97 -20.61 -7.95
CA ASN A 14 -3.33 -20.85 -6.65
C ASN A 14 -1.87 -20.39 -6.70
N ALA A 15 -1.61 -19.21 -7.27
CA ALA A 15 -0.36 -18.52 -7.13
C ALA A 15 -0.30 -18.11 -5.66
N GLU A 16 0.73 -18.58 -4.96
CA GLU A 16 1.00 -18.17 -3.59
C GLU A 16 1.04 -16.65 -3.52
N LYS A 17 0.15 -16.08 -2.72
CA LYS A 17 0.08 -14.63 -2.52
C LYS A 17 0.95 -14.29 -1.32
N TYR A 18 1.93 -13.42 -1.53
CA TYR A 18 2.74 -12.85 -0.47
C TYR A 18 2.16 -11.49 -0.07
N ARG A 19 1.99 -11.28 1.23
CA ARG A 19 1.51 -10.02 1.81
C ARG A 19 2.55 -9.49 2.80
N VAL A 20 2.81 -8.19 2.71
CA VAL A 20 3.65 -7.44 3.67
C VAL A 20 2.78 -6.37 4.31
N GLN A 21 2.99 -6.10 5.60
CA GLN A 21 2.37 -5.00 6.34
C GLN A 21 3.47 -4.16 6.98
N LEU A 22 3.33 -2.83 6.89
CA LEU A 22 4.25 -1.88 7.49
C LEU A 22 3.45 -0.95 8.42
N ASN A 23 3.95 -0.71 9.63
CA ASN A 23 3.41 0.33 10.49
C ASN A 23 3.95 1.69 10.01
N VAL A 24 3.03 2.58 9.63
CA VAL A 24 3.33 3.92 9.10
C VAL A 24 2.76 5.03 9.99
N ALA A 25 2.43 4.70 11.24
CA ALA A 25 1.97 5.69 12.21
C ALA A 25 2.98 6.84 12.35
N GLY A 26 2.49 8.08 12.38
CA GLY A 26 3.31 9.28 12.44
C GLY A 26 3.57 9.93 11.07
N PHE A 27 3.24 9.26 9.95
CA PHE A 27 3.25 9.86 8.63
C PHE A 27 1.86 10.31 8.20
N ASP A 28 1.77 11.44 7.51
CA ASP A 28 0.55 11.83 6.79
C ASP A 28 0.27 10.82 5.65
N PRO A 29 -0.92 10.17 5.63
CA PRO A 29 -1.32 9.25 4.57
C PRO A 29 -1.17 9.82 3.15
N GLU A 30 -1.36 11.12 2.95
CA GLU A 30 -1.26 11.76 1.63
C GLU A 30 0.19 11.79 1.10
N THR A 31 1.17 11.71 2.00
CA THR A 31 2.60 11.71 1.64
C THR A 31 3.14 10.32 1.32
N ILE A 32 2.39 9.26 1.65
CA ILE A 32 2.81 7.87 1.45
C ILE A 32 2.65 7.50 -0.02
N ARG A 33 3.74 7.04 -0.64
CA ARG A 33 3.79 6.59 -2.02
C ARG A 33 4.37 5.19 -2.11
N THR A 34 3.82 4.39 -3.01
CA THR A 34 4.33 3.04 -3.30
C THR A 34 4.67 2.88 -4.76
N LYS A 35 5.81 2.25 -5.06
CA LYS A 35 6.19 1.85 -6.42
C LYS A 35 6.81 0.47 -6.42
N VAL A 36 6.76 -0.19 -7.58
CA VAL A 36 7.43 -1.47 -7.81
C VAL A 36 8.53 -1.26 -8.83
N GLU A 37 9.76 -1.60 -8.46
CA GLU A 37 10.94 -1.51 -9.34
C GLU A 37 11.62 -2.89 -9.40
N GLY A 38 11.45 -3.57 -10.54
CA GLY A 38 11.95 -4.93 -10.73
C GLY A 38 11.35 -5.91 -9.71
N ARG A 39 12.19 -6.43 -8.81
CA ARG A 39 11.81 -7.35 -7.72
C ARG A 39 11.64 -6.67 -6.36
N LYS A 40 11.50 -5.34 -6.34
CA LYS A 40 11.38 -4.54 -5.10
C LYS A 40 10.04 -3.83 -5.04
N VAL A 41 9.41 -3.87 -3.87
CA VAL A 41 8.34 -2.94 -3.48
C VAL A 41 9.00 -1.84 -2.67
N ILE A 42 8.81 -0.60 -3.09
CA ILE A 42 9.37 0.60 -2.45
C ILE A 42 8.21 1.40 -1.88
N VAL A 43 8.32 1.77 -0.60
CA VAL A 43 7.38 2.63 0.12
C VAL A 43 8.16 3.87 0.58
N GLU A 44 7.70 5.05 0.19
CA GLU A 44 8.32 6.34 0.49
C GLU A 44 7.30 7.23 1.19
N ALA A 45 7.70 7.96 2.22
CA ALA A 45 6.92 9.01 2.86
C ALA A 45 7.84 10.19 3.15
N LYS A 46 7.38 11.42 2.88
CA LYS A 46 8.16 12.63 3.09
C LYS A 46 7.28 13.71 3.70
N GLN A 47 7.65 14.15 4.90
CA GLN A 47 7.03 15.28 5.60
C GLN A 47 8.11 16.11 6.29
N GLU A 48 7.82 17.37 6.56
CA GLU A 48 8.66 18.22 7.40
C GLU A 48 8.27 18.00 8.86
N ASP A 49 9.24 17.73 9.73
CA ASP A 49 8.99 17.68 11.16
C ASP A 49 8.81 19.12 11.67
N ARG A 50 7.56 19.49 11.95
CA ARG A 50 7.27 20.70 12.72
C ARG A 50 7.23 20.30 14.18
N GLN A 51 8.26 20.66 14.92
CA GLN A 51 8.09 20.74 16.37
C GLN A 51 7.06 21.84 16.63
N PRO A 52 6.08 21.62 17.52
CA PRO A 52 5.28 22.73 18.01
C PRO A 52 6.26 23.76 18.57
N ASP A 53 6.16 25.00 18.10
CA ASP A 53 6.98 26.08 18.64
C ASP A 53 6.74 26.12 20.15
N ASP A 54 7.75 25.74 20.94
CA ASP A 54 7.79 25.83 22.40
C ASP A 54 7.88 27.31 22.83
N ASP A 55 7.09 28.18 22.22
CA ASP A 55 7.11 29.63 22.40
C ASP A 55 6.08 30.07 23.46
N TYR A 56 5.94 29.26 24.52
CA TYR A 56 5.44 29.74 25.80
C TYR A 56 6.64 30.14 26.66
N ASN A 57 7.27 31.25 26.31
CA ASN A 57 8.11 32.00 27.24
C ASN A 57 7.58 33.42 27.39
N ILE A 58 7.17 33.69 28.63
CA ILE A 58 6.82 34.96 29.31
C ILE A 58 5.34 35.37 29.24
#